data_AF-A0A3C0ST28-F1
#
_entry.id   AF-A0A3C0ST28-F1
#
_cell.length_a   1.000
_cell.length_b   1.000
_cell.length_c   1.000
_cell.angle_alpha   90.00
_cell.angle_beta   90.00
_cell.angle_gamma   90.00
#
_symmetry.space_group_name_H-M   'P 1'
#
loop_
_entity.id
_entity.type
_entity.pdbx_description
1 polymer ?
#
loop_
_entity_poly.entity_id
_entity_poly.type
_entity_poly.pdbx_seq_one_letter_code
_entity_poly.pdbx_strand_id
1 'polypeptide(L)'
;MRIEYGNPYRYIVNQNLANQPEKTKREIILSAMKKEQTAKETMEERRNEKEAYLEAMNQQLKISGKQAKAEKEKLKVLVTCLEIARRISGGDKVPQADHQYLIKHDSALYARSIMMRFPKNDPHEYKQLSEDSDCQDKLQVCTADEAGNYEGLKNTSVHCGGAVFDVNV
;
A
#
# COMPACT_ATOMS: atom_id res chain seq x y z
N MET A 1 82.24 41.93 52.67
CA MET A 1 81.37 41.01 51.93
C MET A 1 79.95 41.58 51.92
N ARG A 2 79.43 42.02 50.77
CA ARG A 2 77.99 42.33 50.61
C ARG A 2 77.33 41.08 50.04
N ILE A 3 76.38 40.51 50.77
CA ILE A 3 75.53 39.44 50.27
C ILE A 3 74.34 40.14 49.63
N GLU A 4 74.27 40.12 48.30
CA GLU A 4 73.09 40.59 47.58
C GLU A 4 71.96 39.58 47.85
N TYR A 5 70.98 39.99 48.64
CA TYR A 5 69.74 39.24 48.82
C TYR A 5 68.97 39.27 47.50
N GLY A 6 69.17 38.24 46.69
CA GLY A 6 68.39 37.99 45.48
C GLY A 6 66.91 37.94 45.85
N ASN A 7 66.16 38.92 45.35
CA ASN A 7 64.76 39.13 45.67
C ASN A 7 63.94 37.84 45.39
N PRO A 8 63.39 37.15 46.42
CA PRO A 8 62.68 35.87 46.27
C PRO A 8 61.40 36.01 45.44
N TYR A 9 60.86 37.22 45.32
CA TYR A 9 59.73 37.50 44.45
C TYR A 9 60.07 37.35 42.96
N ARG A 10 61.34 37.50 42.55
CA ARG A 10 61.74 37.39 41.14
C ARG A 10 61.59 35.96 40.61
N TYR A 11 61.80 34.94 41.44
CA TYR A 11 61.68 33.53 41.05
C TYR A 11 60.22 33.07 40.92
N ILE A 12 59.37 33.47 41.88
CA ILE A 12 57.93 33.16 41.88
C ILE A 12 57.21 33.86 40.72
N VAL A 13 57.60 35.11 40.41
CA VAL A 13 57.06 35.83 39.25
C VAL A 13 57.40 35.11 37.94
N ASN A 14 58.62 34.58 37.78
CA ASN A 14 59.01 33.85 36.57
C ASN A 14 58.27 32.52 36.39
N GLN A 15 58.05 31.74 37.47
CA GLN A 15 57.26 30.50 37.38
C GLN A 15 55.79 30.76 37.04
N ASN A 16 55.17 31.80 37.62
CA ASN A 16 53.80 32.18 37.28
C ASN A 16 53.68 32.71 35.84
N LEU A 17 54.69 33.44 35.36
CA LEU A 17 54.76 33.93 33.98
C LEU A 17 54.97 32.81 32.95
N ALA A 18 55.66 31.73 33.34
CA ALA A 18 55.85 30.53 32.51
C ALA A 18 54.66 29.55 32.54
N ASN A 19 53.95 29.46 33.66
CA ASN A 19 52.79 28.56 33.82
C ASN A 19 51.48 29.15 33.27
N GLN A 20 51.32 30.48 33.23
CA GLN A 20 50.18 31.12 32.56
C GLN A 20 50.03 30.73 31.08
N PRO A 21 51.07 30.85 30.22
CA PRO A 21 50.93 30.54 28.80
C PRO A 21 50.66 29.06 28.55
N GLU A 22 51.13 28.14 29.39
CA GLU A 22 50.76 26.71 29.28
C GLU A 22 49.30 26.45 29.64
N LYS A 23 48.79 27.10 30.70
CA LYS A 23 47.39 26.98 31.11
C LYS A 23 46.46 27.52 30.03
N THR A 24 46.81 28.66 29.44
CA THR A 24 46.08 29.26 28.31
C THR A 24 46.11 28.37 27.06
N LYS A 25 47.26 27.74 26.73
CA LYS A 25 47.36 26.79 25.61
C LYS A 25 46.46 25.57 25.80
N ARG A 26 46.40 25.00 27.00
CA ARG A 26 45.54 23.83 27.29
C ARG A 26 44.05 24.17 27.18
N GLU A 27 43.64 25.33 27.66
CA GLU A 27 42.25 25.82 27.53
C GLU A 27 41.86 26.05 26.06
N ILE A 28 42.77 26.61 25.25
CA ILE A 28 42.56 26.79 23.81
C ILE A 28 42.36 25.43 23.12
N ILE A 29 43.22 24.44 23.39
CA ILE A 29 43.11 23.09 22.82
C ILE A 29 41.79 22.43 23.23
N LEU A 30 41.41 22.50 24.51
CA LEU A 30 40.17 21.94 25.01
C LEU A 30 38.94 22.59 24.35
N SER A 31 38.98 23.91 24.13
CA SER A 31 37.93 24.66 23.44
C SER A 31 37.81 24.30 21.95
N ALA A 32 38.95 24.05 21.29
CA ALA A 32 39.00 23.63 19.89
C ALA A 32 38.48 22.20 19.73
N MET A 33 38.87 21.28 20.61
CA MET A 33 38.35 19.91 20.62
C MET A 33 36.84 19.87 20.85
N LYS A 34 36.31 20.65 21.81
CA LYS A 34 34.86 20.77 22.03
C LYS A 34 34.14 21.31 20.80
N LYS A 35 34.69 22.35 20.15
CA LYS A 35 34.11 22.91 18.91
C LYS A 35 34.09 21.89 17.77
N GLU A 36 35.17 21.14 17.57
CA GLU A 36 35.22 20.06 16.57
C GLU A 36 34.21 18.95 16.87
N GLN A 37 34.04 18.59 18.14
CA GLN A 37 33.12 17.55 18.56
C GLN A 37 31.67 17.98 18.34
N THR A 38 31.31 19.20 18.74
CA THR A 38 29.99 19.78 18.43
C THR A 38 29.74 19.94 16.93
N ALA A 39 30.77 20.27 16.15
CA ALA A 39 30.65 20.36 14.69
C ALA A 39 30.42 18.98 14.04
N LYS A 40 31.05 17.93 14.56
CA LYS A 40 30.84 16.55 14.10
C LYS A 40 29.44 16.05 14.48
N GLU A 41 29.02 16.28 15.71
CA GLU A 41 27.67 15.92 16.21
C GLU A 41 26.57 16.61 15.39
N THR A 42 26.66 17.93 15.19
CA THR A 42 25.68 18.68 14.37
C THR A 42 25.68 18.28 12.88
N MET A 43 26.80 17.80 12.35
CA MET A 43 26.86 17.26 10.99
C MET A 43 26.21 15.87 10.91
N GLU A 44 26.43 15.03 11.91
CA GLU A 44 25.84 13.69 12.01
C GLU A 44 24.33 13.75 12.25
N GLU A 45 23.86 14.66 13.11
CA GLU A 45 22.43 14.93 13.31
C GLU A 45 21.76 15.33 11.99
N ARG A 46 22.34 16.30 11.26
CA ARG A 46 21.81 16.70 9.94
C ARG A 46 21.84 15.57 8.92
N ARG A 47 22.78 14.63 9.04
CA ARG A 47 22.84 13.45 8.18
C ARG A 47 21.71 12.48 8.52
N ASN A 48 21.54 12.17 9.80
CA ASN A 48 20.49 11.29 10.30
C ASN A 48 19.09 11.84 9.99
N GLU A 49 18.87 13.15 10.13
CA GLU A 49 17.61 13.80 9.74
C GLU A 49 17.32 13.63 8.25
N LYS A 50 18.32 13.81 7.39
CA LYS A 50 18.18 13.59 5.94
C LYS A 50 17.91 12.13 5.60
N GLU A 51 18.61 11.21 6.26
CA GLU A 51 18.40 9.77 6.06
C GLU A 51 17.00 9.35 6.52
N ALA A 52 16.54 9.84 7.68
CA ALA A 52 15.19 9.60 8.17
C ALA A 52 14.12 10.19 7.24
N TYR A 53 14.35 11.39 6.70
CA TYR A 53 13.47 12.02 5.72
C TYR A 53 13.38 11.21 4.41
N LEU A 54 14.52 10.76 3.88
CA LEU A 54 14.56 9.93 2.68
C LEU A 54 13.89 8.58 2.90
N GLU A 55 14.08 7.95 4.07
CA GLU A 55 13.43 6.69 4.40
C GLU A 55 11.90 6.86 4.52
N ALA A 56 11.43 7.91 5.18
CA ALA A 56 10.01 8.23 5.25
C ALA A 56 9.40 8.46 3.86
N MET A 57 10.10 9.20 2.98
CA MET A 57 9.66 9.42 1.60
C MET A 57 9.61 8.10 0.80
N ASN A 58 10.62 7.26 0.93
CA ASN A 58 10.67 5.95 0.29
C ASN A 58 9.54 5.03 0.76
N GLN A 59 9.22 5.05 2.05
CA GLN A 59 8.09 4.30 2.61
C GLN A 59 6.76 4.79 2.03
N GLN A 60 6.56 6.11 1.94
CA GLN A 60 5.36 6.69 1.34
C GLN A 60 5.22 6.28 -0.14
N LEU A 61 6.30 6.34 -0.92
CA LEU A 61 6.30 5.90 -2.31
C LEU A 61 5.97 4.40 -2.45
N LYS A 62 6.50 3.55 -1.57
CA LYS A 62 6.17 2.11 -1.56
C LYS A 62 4.69 1.87 -1.27
N ILE A 63 4.11 2.58 -0.30
CA ILE A 63 2.68 2.47 0.04
C ILE A 63 1.82 2.92 -1.15
N SER A 64 2.12 4.10 -1.70
CA SER A 64 1.42 4.65 -2.86
C SER A 64 1.51 3.72 -4.07
N GLY A 65 2.69 3.16 -4.36
CA GLY A 65 2.87 2.21 -5.45
C GLY A 65 2.04 0.92 -5.28
N LYS A 66 1.92 0.40 -4.05
CA LYS A 66 1.06 -0.76 -3.76
C LYS A 66 -0.43 -0.43 -3.96
N GLN A 67 -0.88 0.74 -3.51
CA GLN A 67 -2.25 1.20 -3.69
C GLN A 67 -2.59 1.37 -5.18
N ALA A 68 -1.74 2.06 -5.93
CA ALA A 68 -1.91 2.25 -7.37
C ALA A 68 -1.97 0.92 -8.13
N LYS A 69 -1.14 -0.07 -7.75
CA LYS A 69 -1.20 -1.41 -8.33
C LYS A 69 -2.53 -2.11 -8.02
N ALA A 70 -3.00 -2.04 -6.77
CA ALA A 70 -4.27 -2.64 -6.38
C ALA A 70 -5.46 -1.99 -7.11
N GLU A 71 -5.47 -0.67 -7.25
CA GLU A 71 -6.48 0.06 -8.03
C GLU A 71 -6.44 -0.31 -9.50
N LYS A 72 -5.25 -0.43 -10.08
CA LYS A 72 -5.08 -0.87 -11.47
C LYS A 72 -5.69 -2.26 -11.70
N GLU A 73 -5.48 -3.22 -10.80
CA GLU A 73 -6.08 -4.55 -10.93
C GLU A 73 -7.62 -4.50 -10.80
N LYS A 74 -8.15 -3.70 -9.87
CA LYS A 74 -9.62 -3.49 -9.76
C LYS A 74 -10.21 -2.91 -11.04
N LEU A 75 -9.53 -1.93 -11.64
CA LEU A 75 -9.97 -1.32 -12.90
C LEU A 75 -9.95 -2.31 -14.07
N LYS A 76 -8.95 -3.20 -14.14
CA LYS A 76 -8.94 -4.26 -15.16
C LYS A 76 -10.17 -5.17 -15.05
N VAL A 77 -10.47 -5.64 -13.84
CA VAL A 77 -11.67 -6.47 -13.58
C VAL A 77 -12.94 -5.72 -14.01
N LEU A 78 -13.07 -4.46 -13.62
CA LEU A 78 -14.23 -3.63 -13.99
C LEU A 78 -14.37 -3.48 -15.51
N VAL A 79 -13.29 -3.16 -16.22
CA VAL A 79 -13.30 -3.01 -17.68
C VAL A 79 -13.67 -4.31 -18.37
N THR A 80 -13.13 -5.45 -17.91
CA THR A 80 -13.49 -6.78 -18.43
C THR A 80 -14.98 -7.06 -18.22
N CYS A 81 -15.50 -6.83 -17.01
CA CYS A 81 -16.93 -7.00 -16.71
C CYS A 81 -17.82 -6.14 -17.61
N LEU A 82 -17.46 -4.86 -17.80
CA LEU A 82 -18.22 -3.93 -18.65
C LEU A 82 -18.22 -4.36 -20.12
N GLU A 83 -17.09 -4.85 -20.63
CA GLU A 83 -17.00 -5.33 -22.02
C GLU A 83 -17.82 -6.61 -22.22
N ILE A 84 -17.77 -7.56 -21.27
CA ILE A 84 -18.64 -8.75 -21.30
C ILE A 84 -20.11 -8.34 -21.25
N ALA A 85 -20.46 -7.45 -20.32
CA ALA A 85 -21.80 -6.91 -20.15
C ALA A 85 -22.32 -6.24 -21.43
N ARG A 86 -21.46 -5.49 -22.15
CA ARG A 86 -21.74 -4.87 -23.45
C ARG A 86 -22.02 -5.90 -24.53
N ARG A 87 -21.23 -6.97 -24.61
CA ARG A 87 -21.44 -8.05 -25.60
C ARG A 87 -22.76 -8.78 -25.35
N ILE A 88 -23.06 -9.09 -24.08
CA ILE A 88 -24.32 -9.72 -23.67
C ILE A 88 -25.50 -8.83 -24.02
N SER A 89 -25.50 -7.56 -23.58
CA SER A 89 -26.61 -6.65 -23.84
C SER A 89 -26.76 -6.31 -25.33
N GLY A 90 -25.65 -6.32 -26.08
CA GLY A 90 -25.64 -6.16 -27.54
C GLY A 90 -26.22 -7.35 -28.32
N GLY A 91 -26.54 -8.46 -27.64
CA GLY A 91 -27.13 -9.64 -28.29
C GLY A 91 -26.14 -10.66 -28.80
N ASP A 92 -24.84 -10.36 -28.77
CA ASP A 92 -23.80 -11.21 -29.32
C ASP A 92 -23.61 -12.51 -28.51
N LYS A 93 -22.92 -13.49 -29.10
CA LYS A 93 -22.58 -14.76 -28.45
C LYS A 93 -21.31 -14.58 -27.63
N VAL A 94 -21.43 -14.81 -26.34
CA VAL A 94 -20.36 -14.67 -25.35
C VAL A 94 -20.01 -16.06 -24.79
N PRO A 95 -18.71 -16.39 -24.62
CA PRO A 95 -18.30 -17.67 -24.05
C PRO A 95 -18.81 -17.89 -22.62
N GLN A 96 -19.09 -19.14 -22.27
CA GLN A 96 -19.62 -19.50 -20.95
C GLN A 96 -18.71 -19.04 -19.79
N ALA A 97 -17.39 -19.09 -19.98
CA ALA A 97 -16.43 -18.61 -18.99
C ALA A 97 -16.59 -17.11 -18.70
N ASP A 98 -16.82 -16.28 -19.73
CA ASP A 98 -17.08 -14.84 -19.57
C ASP A 98 -18.41 -14.59 -18.83
N HIS A 99 -19.44 -15.40 -19.10
CA HIS A 99 -20.70 -15.36 -18.32
C HIS A 99 -20.44 -15.63 -16.84
N GLN A 100 -19.70 -16.70 -16.51
CA GLN A 100 -19.35 -17.05 -15.13
C GLN A 100 -18.48 -15.99 -14.46
N TYR A 101 -17.52 -15.42 -15.19
CA TYR A 101 -16.67 -14.34 -14.71
C TYR A 101 -17.50 -13.12 -14.30
N LEU A 102 -18.41 -12.67 -15.18
CA LEU A 102 -19.27 -11.53 -14.88
C LEU A 102 -20.21 -11.83 -13.70
N ILE A 103 -20.78 -13.03 -13.60
CA ILE A 103 -21.62 -13.41 -12.44
C ILE A 103 -20.82 -13.35 -11.13
N LYS A 104 -19.58 -13.85 -11.15
CA LYS A 104 -18.70 -13.90 -9.97
C LYS A 104 -18.28 -12.51 -9.49
N HIS A 105 -18.06 -11.57 -10.41
CA HIS A 105 -17.54 -10.25 -10.09
C HIS A 105 -18.64 -9.17 -9.95
N ASP A 106 -19.71 -9.24 -10.73
CA ASP A 106 -20.85 -8.31 -10.69
C ASP A 106 -22.14 -8.97 -11.22
N SER A 107 -22.79 -9.76 -10.36
CA SER A 107 -24.03 -10.46 -10.68
C SER A 107 -25.20 -9.53 -11.00
N ALA A 108 -25.22 -8.32 -10.43
CA ALA A 108 -26.25 -7.32 -10.71
C ALA A 108 -26.10 -6.76 -12.13
N LEU A 109 -24.86 -6.47 -12.56
CA LEU A 109 -24.57 -6.08 -13.94
C LEU A 109 -24.89 -7.22 -14.91
N TYR A 110 -24.57 -8.47 -14.57
CA TYR A 110 -24.96 -9.64 -15.37
C TYR A 110 -26.47 -9.67 -15.63
N ALA A 111 -27.27 -9.63 -14.55
CA ALA A 111 -28.72 -9.67 -14.65
C ALA A 111 -29.27 -8.51 -15.50
N ARG A 112 -28.72 -7.30 -15.32
CA ARG A 112 -29.09 -6.12 -16.12
C ARG A 112 -28.76 -6.32 -17.60
N SER A 113 -27.59 -6.85 -17.93
CA SER A 113 -27.20 -7.10 -19.32
C SER A 113 -28.08 -8.12 -20.00
N ILE A 114 -28.49 -9.18 -19.30
CA ILE A 114 -29.44 -10.17 -19.81
C ILE A 114 -30.81 -9.53 -20.06
N MET A 115 -31.29 -8.72 -19.10
CA MET A 115 -32.59 -8.05 -19.21
C MET A 115 -32.64 -7.02 -20.34
N MET A 116 -31.51 -6.34 -20.61
CA MET A 116 -31.38 -5.34 -21.68
C MET A 116 -30.91 -5.93 -23.01
N ARG A 117 -30.86 -7.26 -23.14
CA ARG A 117 -30.30 -7.92 -24.32
C ARG A 117 -31.12 -7.64 -25.59
N PHE A 118 -30.43 -7.12 -26.61
CA PHE A 118 -31.01 -6.90 -27.93
C PHE A 118 -31.00 -8.19 -28.77
N PRO A 119 -32.13 -8.64 -29.33
CA PRO A 119 -32.14 -9.81 -30.22
C PRO A 119 -31.47 -9.47 -31.56
N LYS A 120 -30.59 -10.35 -32.04
CA LYS A 120 -29.84 -10.15 -33.29
C LYS A 120 -29.97 -11.38 -34.18
N ASN A 121 -30.25 -11.17 -35.48
CA ASN A 121 -30.44 -12.24 -36.45
C ASN A 121 -29.17 -13.08 -36.68
N ASP A 122 -28.01 -12.41 -36.68
CA ASP A 122 -26.70 -13.04 -36.82
C ASP A 122 -25.73 -12.49 -35.74
N PRO A 123 -25.78 -13.05 -34.52
CA PRO A 123 -24.93 -12.62 -33.41
C PRO A 123 -23.45 -12.91 -33.66
N HIS A 124 -22.56 -11.95 -33.37
CA HIS A 124 -21.12 -12.19 -33.48
C HIS A 124 -20.65 -13.13 -32.36
N GLU A 125 -19.75 -14.06 -32.69
CA GLU A 125 -19.12 -14.98 -31.74
C GLU A 125 -17.78 -14.43 -31.26
N TYR A 126 -17.73 -14.00 -30.00
CA TYR A 126 -16.49 -13.51 -29.40
C TYR A 126 -15.65 -14.65 -28.82
N LYS A 127 -14.34 -14.47 -28.86
CA LYS A 127 -13.40 -15.23 -28.02
C LYS A 127 -13.50 -14.78 -26.57
N GLN A 128 -13.14 -15.68 -25.67
CA GLN A 128 -13.13 -15.43 -24.23
C GLN A 128 -12.23 -14.23 -23.92
N LEU A 129 -12.74 -13.33 -23.08
CA LEU A 129 -12.04 -12.13 -22.66
C LEU A 129 -11.45 -12.27 -21.26
N SER A 130 -12.14 -12.96 -20.35
CA SER A 130 -11.62 -13.21 -19.01
C SER A 130 -10.41 -14.13 -19.08
N GLU A 131 -9.31 -13.74 -18.45
CA GLU A 131 -8.20 -14.66 -18.18
C GLU A 131 -8.72 -15.77 -17.24
N ASP A 132 -8.50 -17.04 -17.62
CA ASP A 132 -9.04 -18.21 -16.93
C ASP A 132 -8.82 -18.11 -15.42
N SER A 133 -9.89 -17.87 -14.68
CA SER A 133 -9.90 -18.08 -13.23
C SER A 133 -10.58 -19.43 -12.96
N ASP A 134 -9.82 -20.52 -13.12
CA ASP A 134 -10.08 -21.86 -12.56
C ASP A 134 -11.56 -22.30 -12.47
N CYS A 135 -12.31 -22.27 -13.57
CA CYS A 135 -13.64 -22.89 -13.63
C CYS A 135 -13.57 -24.27 -14.32
N GLN A 136 -12.86 -25.20 -13.68
CA GLN A 136 -13.23 -26.62 -13.80
C GLN A 136 -14.27 -26.94 -12.74
N ASP A 137 -15.51 -26.54 -12.97
CA ASP A 137 -16.64 -27.19 -12.31
C ASP A 137 -17.72 -27.50 -13.33
N LYS A 138 -18.10 -28.78 -13.31
CA LYS A 138 -18.82 -29.48 -14.35
C LYS A 138 -20.23 -28.89 -14.50
N LEU A 139 -20.49 -28.24 -15.64
CA LEU A 139 -21.87 -28.04 -16.09
C LEU A 139 -22.41 -29.42 -16.52
N GLN A 140 -23.11 -30.10 -15.61
CA GLN A 140 -24.04 -31.15 -16.00
C GLN A 140 -25.22 -30.47 -16.70
N VAL A 141 -25.20 -30.56 -18.02
CA VAL A 141 -26.33 -30.32 -18.90
C VAL A 141 -27.45 -31.28 -18.50
N CYS A 142 -28.53 -30.76 -17.95
CA CYS A 142 -29.82 -31.44 -18.00
C CYS A 142 -30.54 -30.95 -19.25
N THR A 143 -30.55 -31.79 -20.28
CA THR A 143 -31.39 -31.64 -21.46
C THR A 143 -32.86 -31.56 -21.04
N ALA A 144 -33.55 -30.54 -21.51
CA ALA A 144 -34.99 -30.42 -21.39
C ALA A 144 -35.63 -31.33 -22.46
N ASP A 145 -36.21 -32.44 -22.02
CA ASP A 145 -37.29 -33.10 -22.75
C ASP A 145 -38.63 -32.56 -22.21
N GLU A 146 -39.53 -32.28 -23.15
CA GLU A 146 -40.84 -31.67 -22.97
C GLU A 146 -41.74 -32.45 -22.00
N ALA A 147 -42.48 -31.72 -21.15
CA ALA A 147 -43.94 -31.79 -21.00
C ALA A 147 -44.40 -31.37 -19.60
N GLY A 148 -45.29 -30.38 -19.55
CA GLY A 148 -46.41 -30.41 -18.60
C GLY A 148 -46.24 -29.71 -17.26
N ASN A 149 -47.12 -28.71 -17.10
CA ASN A 149 -47.92 -28.45 -15.91
C ASN A 149 -47.36 -27.49 -14.84
N TYR A 150 -48.21 -26.51 -14.54
CA TYR A 150 -48.10 -25.53 -13.48
C TYR A 150 -48.50 -26.16 -12.14
N GLU A 151 -47.94 -25.61 -11.06
CA GLU A 151 -48.36 -25.63 -9.64
C GLU A 151 -47.28 -26.10 -8.64
N GLY A 152 -46.91 -25.17 -7.74
CA GLY A 152 -46.48 -25.49 -6.38
C GLY A 152 -44.98 -25.42 -6.06
N LEU A 153 -44.44 -24.22 -5.80
CA LEU A 153 -43.23 -24.12 -4.96
C LEU A 153 -43.64 -24.08 -3.48
N LYS A 154 -43.58 -25.25 -2.84
CA LYS A 154 -43.51 -25.38 -1.38
C LYS A 154 -42.08 -25.09 -0.93
N ASN A 155 -41.95 -24.03 -0.14
CA ASN A 155 -40.97 -23.76 0.92
C ASN A 155 -39.74 -24.68 0.99
N THR A 156 -38.61 -24.21 0.44
CA THR A 156 -37.29 -24.64 0.91
C THR A 156 -36.84 -23.69 2.02
N SER A 157 -36.95 -24.18 3.25
CA SER A 157 -36.35 -23.57 4.45
C SER A 157 -34.84 -23.47 4.28
N VAL A 158 -34.32 -22.24 4.22
CA VAL A 158 -32.90 -21.96 4.36
C VAL A 158 -32.68 -21.52 5.81
N HIS A 159 -32.03 -22.39 6.59
CA HIS A 159 -31.58 -22.06 7.94
C HIS A 159 -30.33 -21.18 7.83
N CYS A 160 -30.51 -19.86 7.93
CA CYS A 160 -29.41 -18.93 8.16
C CYS A 160 -29.28 -18.73 9.67
N GLY A 161 -28.12 -19.10 10.22
CA GLY A 161 -27.79 -18.95 11.64
C GLY A 161 -27.98 -17.52 12.13
N GLY A 162 -28.72 -17.39 13.23
CA GLY A 162 -29.02 -16.12 13.85
C GLY A 162 -27.81 -15.47 14.50
N ALA A 163 -27.68 -14.17 14.29
CA ALA A 163 -27.09 -13.25 15.26
C ALA A 163 -28.18 -12.24 15.62
N VAL A 164 -28.66 -12.28 16.86
CA VAL A 164 -29.58 -11.31 17.42
C VAL A 164 -28.75 -10.07 17.77
N PHE A 165 -29.06 -8.94 17.15
CA PHE A 165 -28.64 -7.62 17.62
C PHE A 165 -29.80 -7.02 18.40
N ASP A 166 -29.68 -7.02 19.74
CA ASP A 166 -30.55 -6.24 20.60
C ASP A 166 -30.24 -4.75 20.42
N VAL A 167 -31.23 -3.99 19.96
CA VAL A 167 -31.23 -2.52 20.04
C VAL A 167 -32.20 -2.16 21.16
N ASN A 168 -31.64 -1.85 22.34
CA ASN A 168 -32.38 -1.19 23.40
C ASN A 168 -32.51 0.30 23.06
N VAL A 169 -33.75 0.80 23.13
CA VAL A 169 -34.10 2.23 23.12
C VAL A 169 -33.83 2.83 24.49
#